data_AF-A0A497PUM1-F1
#
_entry.id   AF-A0A497PUM1-F1
#
_cell.length_a   1.000
_cell.length_b   1.000
_cell.length_c   1.000
_cell.angle_alpha   90.00
_cell.angle_beta   90.00
_cell.angle_gamma   90.00
#
_symmetry.space_group_name_H-M   'P 1'
#
loop_
_entity.id
_entity.type
_entity.pdbx_description
1 polymer ?
#
loop_
_entity_poly.entity_id
_entity_poly.type
_entity_poly.pdbx_seq_one_letter_code
_entity_poly.pdbx_strand_id
1 'polypeptide(L)'
;MSVDTLEGEKGLRGKIADFLALEPHILGLFAAIFLITLGEQMWGEFFALYFEALGGTVLALGVFKSVSDTLDALLQLPGGMLSDKWGRLNAGISFVLFGIGGYFIYAVAPSWEVLFLGLIMV
;
A
#
# COMPACT_ATOMS: atom_id res chain seq x y z
N MET A 1 -10.51 54.11 -15.20
CA MET A 1 -10.08 53.09 -16.16
C MET A 1 -9.15 52.16 -15.41
N SER A 2 -9.72 51.29 -14.57
CA SER A 2 -8.97 50.34 -13.72
C SER A 2 -9.01 48.96 -14.36
N VAL A 3 -7.88 48.29 -14.25
CA VAL A 3 -7.50 47.04 -14.89
C VAL A 3 -8.15 45.89 -14.11
N ASP A 4 -9.43 45.61 -14.36
CA ASP A 4 -10.16 44.46 -13.77
C ASP A 4 -10.60 43.42 -14.82
N THR A 5 -10.18 43.58 -16.07
CA THR A 5 -10.57 42.69 -17.15
C THR A 5 -9.38 41.82 -17.56
N LEU A 6 -9.11 40.69 -16.90
CA LEU A 6 -8.42 39.51 -17.47
C LEU A 6 -8.40 38.27 -16.52
N GLU A 7 -9.36 38.11 -15.59
CA GLU A 7 -9.63 36.77 -15.05
C GLU A 7 -10.47 36.00 -16.06
N GLY A 8 -9.81 35.46 -17.09
CA GLY A 8 -10.45 34.50 -18.00
C GLY A 8 -11.07 33.39 -17.17
N GLU A 9 -12.36 33.11 -17.40
CA GLU A 9 -13.08 32.07 -16.68
C GLU A 9 -12.28 30.77 -16.73
N LYS A 10 -11.65 30.40 -15.61
CA LYS A 10 -11.06 29.08 -15.46
C LYS A 10 -12.18 28.08 -15.78
N GLY A 11 -12.05 27.35 -16.89
CA GLY A 11 -13.03 26.36 -17.30
C GLY A 11 -13.30 25.37 -16.17
N LEU A 12 -14.45 24.69 -16.18
CA LEU A 12 -14.92 23.81 -15.08
C LEU A 12 -13.80 22.93 -14.47
N ARG A 13 -12.89 22.42 -15.32
CA ARG A 13 -11.70 21.66 -14.91
C ARG A 13 -10.70 22.45 -14.04
N GLY A 14 -10.41 23.70 -14.36
CA GLY A 14 -9.53 24.57 -13.56
C GLY A 14 -10.15 25.01 -12.24
N LYS A 15 -11.48 25.24 -12.22
CA LYS A 15 -12.21 25.49 -10.96
C LYS A 15 -12.26 24.26 -10.07
N ILE A 16 -12.46 23.06 -10.64
CA ILE A 16 -12.40 21.80 -9.89
C ILE A 16 -10.99 21.54 -9.38
N ALA A 17 -9.95 21.76 -10.18
CA ALA A 17 -8.55 21.60 -9.75
C ALA A 17 -8.16 22.57 -8.62
N ASP A 18 -8.56 23.83 -8.70
CA ASP A 18 -8.33 24.79 -7.60
C ASP A 18 -9.19 24.46 -6.36
N PHE A 19 -10.44 24.02 -6.53
CA PHE A 19 -11.34 23.64 -5.43
C PHE A 19 -10.90 22.38 -4.70
N LEU A 20 -10.29 21.42 -5.41
CA LEU A 20 -9.68 20.22 -4.84
C LEU A 20 -8.26 20.45 -4.30
N ALA A 21 -7.74 21.69 -4.34
CA ALA A 21 -6.36 22.02 -3.99
C ALA A 21 -5.37 21.04 -4.67
N LEU A 22 -5.57 20.82 -5.97
CA LEU A 22 -4.90 19.80 -6.78
C LEU A 22 -3.45 20.21 -7.08
N GLU A 23 -2.64 20.41 -6.04
CA GLU A 23 -1.20 20.41 -6.21
C GLU A 23 -0.82 19.05 -6.83
N PRO A 24 -0.04 19.02 -7.93
CA PRO A 24 0.36 17.77 -8.60
C PRO A 24 0.93 16.72 -7.64
N HIS A 25 1.51 17.18 -6.53
CA HIS A 25 2.09 16.37 -5.48
C HIS A 25 1.03 15.62 -4.63
N ILE A 26 -0.12 16.25 -4.36
CA ILE A 26 -1.24 15.63 -3.64
C ILE A 26 -1.93 14.59 -4.52
N LEU A 27 -2.13 14.89 -5.80
CA LEU A 27 -2.72 13.95 -6.74
C LEU A 27 -1.86 12.67 -6.89
N GLY A 28 -0.54 12.85 -6.98
CA GLY A 28 0.41 11.73 -7.03
C GLY A 28 0.37 10.88 -5.76
N LEU A 29 0.29 11.51 -4.58
CA LEU A 29 0.17 10.79 -3.31
C LEU A 29 -1.16 10.01 -3.21
N PHE A 30 -2.27 10.63 -3.59
CA PHE A 30 -3.58 9.97 -3.63
C PHE A 30 -3.57 8.77 -4.58
N ALA A 31 -3.05 8.95 -5.80
CA ALA A 31 -2.94 7.86 -6.75
C ALA A 31 -2.07 6.71 -6.21
N ALA A 32 -0.94 7.02 -5.56
CA ALA A 32 -0.07 6.01 -4.96
C ALA A 32 -0.78 5.23 -3.85
N ILE A 33 -1.39 5.92 -2.88
CA ILE A 33 -2.13 5.27 -1.78
C ILE A 33 -3.28 4.44 -2.35
N PHE A 34 -4.05 5.00 -3.29
CA PHE A 34 -5.15 4.30 -3.94
C PHE A 34 -4.69 3.01 -4.61
N LEU A 35 -3.60 3.05 -5.41
CA LEU A 35 -3.07 1.87 -6.09
C LEU A 35 -2.56 0.81 -5.11
N ILE A 36 -1.87 1.23 -4.04
CA ILE A 36 -1.37 0.31 -3.00
C ILE A 36 -2.54 -0.37 -2.29
N THR A 37 -3.51 0.41 -1.79
CA THR A 37 -4.67 -0.13 -1.08
C THR A 37 -5.55 -0.99 -1.98
N LEU A 38 -5.72 -0.59 -3.26
CA LEU A 38 -6.45 -1.39 -4.23
C LEU A 38 -5.75 -2.74 -4.44
N GLY A 39 -4.43 -2.73 -4.60
CA GLY A 39 -3.64 -3.96 -4.70
C GLY A 39 -3.86 -4.87 -3.51
N GLU A 40 -3.68 -4.35 -2.29
CA GLU A 40 -3.86 -5.10 -1.04
C GLU A 40 -5.25 -5.74 -0.93
N GLN A 41 -6.30 -4.98 -1.20
CA GLN A 41 -7.66 -5.49 -1.10
C GLN A 41 -7.97 -6.53 -2.18
N MET A 42 -7.41 -6.36 -3.39
CA MET A 42 -7.64 -7.28 -4.49
C MET A 42 -7.14 -8.70 -4.21
N TRP A 43 -6.04 -8.89 -3.47
CA TRP A 43 -5.56 -10.23 -3.14
C TRP A 43 -5.95 -10.67 -1.73
N GLY A 44 -6.05 -9.73 -0.77
CA GLY A 44 -6.30 -10.01 0.63
C GLY A 44 -7.63 -10.74 0.87
N GLU A 45 -8.68 -10.43 0.10
CA GLU A 45 -9.95 -11.14 0.17
C GLU A 45 -9.86 -12.61 -0.27
N PHE A 46 -8.98 -12.91 -1.24
CA PHE A 46 -8.76 -14.28 -1.71
C PHE A 46 -7.78 -15.06 -0.84
N PHE A 47 -7.05 -14.39 0.06
CA PHE A 47 -6.03 -15.05 0.89
C PHE A 47 -6.63 -16.15 1.75
N ALA A 48 -7.83 -15.94 2.32
CA ALA A 48 -8.49 -16.96 3.13
C ALA A 48 -8.78 -18.24 2.32
N LEU A 49 -9.27 -18.08 1.08
CA LEU A 49 -9.55 -19.19 0.18
C LEU A 49 -8.26 -19.91 -0.25
N TYR A 50 -7.19 -19.15 -0.51
CA TYR A 50 -5.88 -19.69 -0.83
C TYR A 50 -5.27 -20.50 0.33
N PHE A 51 -5.38 -19.98 1.55
CA PHE A 51 -4.90 -20.65 2.75
C PHE A 51 -5.66 -21.95 3.04
N GLU A 52 -6.98 -21.95 2.84
CA GLU A 52 -7.82 -23.15 2.94
C GLU A 52 -7.47 -24.18 1.86
N ALA A 53 -7.23 -23.74 0.61
CA ALA A 53 -6.85 -24.63 -0.49
C ALA A 53 -5.49 -25.34 -0.25
N LEU A 54 -4.60 -24.73 0.52
CA LEU A 54 -3.34 -25.34 0.97
C LEU A 54 -3.52 -26.32 2.14
N GLY A 55 -4.74 -26.52 2.63
CA GLY A 55 -5.05 -27.38 3.78
C GLY A 55 -4.92 -26.69 5.14
N GLY A 56 -4.85 -25.36 5.17
CA GLY A 56 -4.80 -24.58 6.40
C GLY A 56 -6.14 -24.57 7.15
N THR A 57 -6.09 -24.55 8.48
CA THR A 57 -7.30 -24.46 9.32
C THR A 57 -7.70 -23.01 9.59
N VAL A 58 -8.96 -22.76 9.92
CA VAL A 58 -9.46 -21.42 10.30
C VAL A 58 -8.68 -20.85 11.51
N LEU A 59 -8.31 -21.72 12.47
CA LEU A 59 -7.52 -21.30 13.63
C LEU A 59 -6.10 -20.89 13.23
N ALA A 60 -5.46 -21.65 12.35
CA ALA A 60 -4.13 -21.31 11.83
C ALA A 60 -4.16 -20.00 11.02
N LEU A 61 -5.21 -19.79 10.22
CA LEU A 61 -5.42 -18.53 9.49
C LEU A 61 -5.58 -17.33 10.45
N GLY A 62 -6.36 -17.51 11.52
CA GLY A 62 -6.54 -16.47 12.54
C GLY A 62 -5.23 -16.11 13.24
N VAL A 63 -4.42 -17.12 13.61
CA VAL A 63 -3.08 -16.91 14.18
C VAL A 63 -2.19 -16.21 13.17
N PHE A 64 -2.14 -16.68 11.94
CA PHE A 64 -1.35 -16.10 10.86
C PHE A 64 -1.66 -14.62 10.68
N LYS A 65 -2.95 -14.27 10.53
CA LYS A 65 -3.38 -12.88 10.34
C LYS A 65 -3.05 -12.01 11.56
N SER A 66 -3.26 -12.54 12.77
CA SER A 66 -2.93 -11.80 14.00
C SER A 66 -1.43 -11.51 14.11
N VAL A 67 -0.58 -12.47 13.75
CA VAL A 67 0.88 -12.29 13.75
C VAL A 67 1.30 -11.29 12.68
N SER A 68 0.73 -11.38 11.48
CA SER A 68 0.94 -10.42 10.39
C SER A 68 0.62 -9.00 10.84
N ASP A 69 -0.62 -8.76 11.32
CA ASP A 69 -1.07 -7.43 11.73
C ASP A 69 -0.22 -6.88 12.90
N THR A 70 0.27 -7.77 13.78
CA THR A 70 1.19 -7.38 14.87
C THR A 70 2.57 -7.00 14.34
N LEU A 71 3.11 -7.76 13.39
CA LEU A 71 4.40 -7.46 12.76
C LEU A 71 4.32 -6.14 11.98
N ASP A 72 3.24 -5.90 11.24
CA ASP A 72 3.02 -4.65 10.51
C ASP A 72 3.04 -3.45 11.46
N ALA A 73 2.34 -3.55 12.59
CA ALA A 73 2.33 -2.51 13.61
C ALA A 73 3.73 -2.29 14.22
N LEU A 74 4.49 -3.36 14.46
CA LEU A 74 5.85 -3.29 15.00
C LEU A 74 6.85 -2.73 13.98
N LEU A 75 6.72 -3.08 12.71
CA LEU A 75 7.62 -2.68 11.62
C LEU A 75 7.32 -1.26 11.10
N GLN A 76 6.12 -0.72 11.35
CA GLN A 76 5.78 0.65 10.99
C GLN A 76 6.67 1.69 11.70
N LEU A 77 7.04 1.44 12.96
CA LEU A 77 7.92 2.32 13.75
C LEU A 77 9.34 2.46 13.17
N PRO A 78 10.10 1.37 12.93
CA PRO A 78 11.40 1.45 12.29
C PRO A 78 11.30 1.89 10.82
N GLY A 79 10.22 1.53 10.10
CA GLY A 79 9.99 1.97 8.73
C GLY A 79 9.90 3.49 8.61
N GLY A 80 9.21 4.15 9.54
CA GLY A 80 9.17 5.62 9.63
C GLY A 80 10.56 6.23 9.87
N MET A 81 11.31 5.68 10.83
CA MET A 81 12.67 6.15 11.13
C MET A 81 13.65 5.95 9.97
N LEU A 82 13.50 4.88 9.19
CA LEU A 82 14.33 4.59 8.03
C LEU A 82 14.01 5.55 6.87
N SER A 83 12.73 5.88 6.69
CA SER A 83 12.24 6.88 5.73
C SER A 83 12.82 8.27 6.00
N ASP A 84 12.94 8.65 7.27
CA ASP A 84 13.50 9.95 7.67
C ASP A 84 15.01 10.09 7.36
N LYS A 85 15.76 8.97 7.38
CA LYS A 85 17.21 8.99 7.16
C LYS A 85 17.63 8.84 5.70
N TRP A 86 16.88 8.06 4.92
CA TRP A 86 17.23 7.71 3.53
C TRP A 86 16.41 8.46 2.47
N GLY A 87 15.49 9.32 2.91
CA GLY A 87 14.60 10.05 2.04
C GLY A 87 13.33 9.27 1.75
N ARG A 88 12.20 9.96 1.89
CA ARG A 88 10.84 9.40 1.87
C ARG A 88 10.52 8.55 0.63
N LEU A 89 10.97 8.97 -0.56
CA LEU A 89 10.69 8.27 -1.81
C LEU A 89 11.52 6.98 -1.98
N ASN A 90 12.81 7.04 -1.63
CA ASN A 90 13.71 5.90 -1.82
C ASN A 90 13.42 4.79 -0.82
N ALA A 91 13.15 5.14 0.44
CA ALA A 91 12.75 4.16 1.45
C ALA A 91 11.44 3.45 1.06
N GLY A 92 10.42 4.20 0.62
CA GLY A 92 9.16 3.63 0.18
C GLY A 92 9.32 2.64 -0.98
N ILE A 93 10.10 2.98 -2.00
CA ILE A 93 10.36 2.08 -3.14
C ILE A 93 11.07 0.80 -2.69
N SER A 94 12.08 0.90 -1.81
CA SER A 94 12.77 -0.29 -1.29
C SER A 94 11.85 -1.20 -0.48
N PHE A 95 10.95 -0.64 0.33
CA PHE A 95 9.95 -1.43 1.07
C PHE A 95 8.97 -2.13 0.13
N VAL A 96 8.47 -1.44 -0.89
CA VAL A 96 7.57 -2.05 -1.88
C VAL A 96 8.28 -3.18 -2.65
N LEU A 97 9.54 -2.98 -3.05
CA LEU A 97 10.33 -4.02 -3.71
C LEU A 97 10.59 -5.24 -2.80
N PHE A 98 10.79 -5.00 -1.51
CA PHE A 98 10.92 -6.07 -0.51
C PHE A 98 9.59 -6.84 -0.35
N GLY A 99 8.47 -6.12 -0.27
CA GLY A 99 7.09 -6.64 -0.29
C GLY A 99 6.83 -7.59 -1.46
N ILE A 100 7.22 -7.18 -2.67
CA ILE A 100 7.12 -8.00 -3.89
C ILE A 100 7.82 -9.36 -3.72
N GLY A 101 8.95 -9.40 -3.00
CA GLY A 101 9.64 -10.64 -2.68
C GLY A 101 8.79 -11.60 -1.84
N GLY A 102 8.06 -11.09 -0.84
CA GLY A 102 7.11 -11.88 -0.04
C GLY A 102 5.99 -12.48 -0.89
N TYR A 103 5.45 -11.70 -1.84
CA TYR A 103 4.44 -12.20 -2.78
C TYR A 103 4.95 -13.32 -3.68
N PHE A 104 6.23 -13.32 -4.07
CA PHE A 104 6.82 -14.45 -4.80
C PHE A 104 6.88 -15.72 -3.96
N ILE A 105 7.17 -15.61 -2.66
CA ILE A 105 7.13 -16.75 -1.73
C ILE A 105 5.72 -17.32 -1.67
N TYR A 106 4.70 -16.46 -1.55
CA TYR A 106 3.30 -16.89 -1.56
C TYR A 106 2.91 -17.55 -2.89
N ALA A 107 3.38 -17.03 -4.03
CA ALA A 107 3.05 -17.60 -5.33
C ALA A 107 3.57 -19.04 -5.54
N VAL A 108 4.71 -19.40 -4.94
CA VAL A 108 5.37 -20.71 -5.13
C VAL A 108 5.18 -21.63 -3.91
N ALA A 109 4.50 -21.17 -2.85
CA ALA A 109 4.35 -21.92 -1.62
C ALA A 109 3.60 -23.25 -1.86
N PRO A 110 4.22 -24.41 -1.55
CA PRO A 110 3.60 -25.72 -1.72
C PRO A 110 2.69 -26.12 -0.54
N SER A 111 2.79 -25.40 0.59
CA SER A 111 1.99 -25.63 1.80
C SER A 111 1.76 -24.33 2.56
N TRP A 112 0.74 -24.30 3.42
CA TRP A 112 0.39 -23.12 4.21
C TRP A 112 1.46 -22.73 5.24
N GLU A 113 2.28 -23.69 5.68
CA GLU A 113 3.39 -23.46 6.62
C GLU A 113 4.46 -22.53 6.02
N VAL A 114 4.71 -22.66 4.71
CA VAL A 114 5.69 -21.82 4.00
C VAL A 114 5.27 -20.36 3.97
N LEU A 115 3.97 -20.06 4.10
CA LEU A 115 3.47 -18.69 4.17
C LEU A 115 4.00 -17.96 5.41
N PHE A 116 4.25 -18.67 6.53
CA PHE A 116 4.82 -18.06 7.73
C PHE A 116 6.24 -17.53 7.51
N LEU A 117 6.98 -18.08 6.54
CA LEU A 117 8.31 -17.57 6.18
C LEU A 117 8.22 -16.22 5.46
N GLY A 118 7.11 -15.96 4.78
CA GLY A 118 6.86 -14.70 4.06
C GLY A 118 6.34 -13.56 4.95
N LEU A 119 5.93 -13.82 6.20
CA LEU A 119 5.35 -12.82 7.11
C LEU A 119 6.23 -11.61 7.40
N ILE A 120 7.54 -11.76 7.32
CA ILE A 120 8.49 -10.64 7.57
C ILE A 120 8.67 -9.81 6.29
N MET A 121 8.36 -10.39 5.14
CA MET A 121 8.61 -9.80 3.83
C MET A 121 7.43 -9.06 3.24
N VAL A 122 6.20 -9.49 3.55
CA VAL A 122 4.97 -8.87 3.05
C VAL A 122 4.57 -7.66 3.89
#